data_AF-A0AAP4E9F9-F1
#
_entry.id   AF-A0AAP4E9F9-F1
#
_cell.length_a   1.000
_cell.length_b   1.000
_cell.length_c   1.000
_cell.angle_alpha   90.00
_cell.angle_beta   90.00
_cell.angle_gamma   90.00
#
_symmetry.space_group_name_H-M   'P 1'
#
loop_
_entity.id
_entity.type
_entity.pdbx_description
1 polymer ?
#
loop_
_entity_poly.entity_id
_entity_poly.type
_entity_poly.pdbx_seq_one_letter_code
_entity_poly.pdbx_strand_id
1 'polypeptide(L)'
;MQIQVQKVEKKENEYLIHYQAGGALPFVPHDIVLIHGKQYFIGTILKVEPEQALVRINPEYEDQLAGSIGLELAFSPTVSIQGADSIVEKLGYFPPFHYDRITAANMTKDQITLTIKLSYASVLVPKSPDLEPSAEAPVIPEAPVKDVPRYAVTFTFLETKEHVLTPVETENIILQLDFRYEEADMVVDIDALSGLSGSFLCRGIRAEIKELNE
;
A
#
# COMPACT_ATOMS: atom_id res chain seq x y z
N MET A 1 9.44 16.20 -6.12
CA MET A 1 9.28 17.45 -5.34
C MET A 1 10.13 17.37 -4.08
N GLN A 2 10.81 18.44 -3.67
CA GLN A 2 11.59 18.46 -2.40
C GLN A 2 10.81 19.25 -1.36
N ILE A 3 10.77 18.75 -0.13
CA ILE A 3 10.15 19.43 1.01
C ILE A 3 11.09 19.45 2.21
N GLN A 4 10.92 20.47 3.05
CA GLN A 4 11.59 20.53 4.35
C GLN A 4 10.62 20.12 5.44
N VAL A 5 10.83 18.95 6.05
CA VAL A 5 10.04 18.47 7.17
C VAL A 5 10.34 19.31 8.40
N GLN A 6 9.29 19.84 9.02
CA GLN A 6 9.35 20.63 10.24
C GLN A 6 9.01 19.81 11.48
N LYS A 7 8.00 18.94 11.35
CA LYS A 7 7.49 18.10 12.44
C LYS A 7 6.81 16.87 11.85
N VAL A 8 6.90 15.75 12.55
CA VAL A 8 6.12 14.55 12.26
C VAL A 8 5.32 14.20 13.51
N GLU A 9 4.02 13.98 13.34
CA GLU A 9 3.16 13.43 14.37
C GLU A 9 2.75 12.01 13.98
N LYS A 10 2.87 11.08 14.92
CA LYS A 10 2.53 9.67 14.69
C LYS A 10 1.18 9.36 15.33
N LYS A 11 0.30 8.73 14.55
CA LYS A 11 -0.91 8.08 15.03
C LYS A 11 -0.93 6.67 14.47
N GLU A 12 -0.62 5.68 15.32
CA GLU A 12 -0.48 4.28 14.92
C GLU A 12 0.56 4.10 13.78
N ASN A 13 0.10 3.70 12.59
CA ASN A 13 0.92 3.54 11.37
C ASN A 13 0.73 4.70 10.38
N GLU A 14 0.18 5.82 10.83
CA GLU A 14 -0.04 7.02 10.03
C GLU A 14 0.84 8.16 10.57
N TYR A 15 1.46 8.88 9.66
CA TYR A 15 2.42 9.93 9.97
C TYR A 15 1.94 11.22 9.34
N LEU A 16 1.55 12.18 10.17
CA LEU A 16 1.22 13.53 9.74
C LEU A 16 2.53 14.32 9.64
N ILE A 17 2.94 14.60 8.40
CA ILE A 17 4.14 15.36 8.09
C ILE A 17 3.75 16.82 7.94
N HIS A 18 4.29 17.67 8.80
CA HIS A 18 4.26 19.13 8.62
C HIS A 18 5.52 19.55 7.87
N TYR A 19 5.34 20.29 6.79
CA TYR A 19 6.44 20.66 5.91
C TYR A 19 6.34 22.09 5.42
N GLN A 20 7.50 22.65 5.11
CA GLN A 20 7.57 23.89 4.35
C GLN A 20 7.67 23.56 2.86
N ALA A 21 6.58 23.83 2.15
CA ALA A 21 6.52 23.85 0.70
C ALA A 21 5.69 25.07 0.30
N GLY A 22 5.98 25.72 -0.83
CA GLY A 22 5.24 26.90 -1.29
C GLY A 22 3.79 26.63 -1.73
N GLY A 23 3.13 25.61 -1.18
CA GLY A 23 1.80 25.12 -1.52
C GLY A 23 1.57 23.68 -1.05
N ALA A 24 0.36 23.16 -1.31
CA ALA A 24 0.03 21.75 -1.10
C ALA A 24 0.84 20.86 -2.06
N LEU A 25 1.09 19.61 -1.65
CA LEU A 25 1.73 18.63 -2.52
C LEU A 25 0.81 18.26 -3.70
N PRO A 26 1.37 17.98 -4.89
CA PRO A 26 0.61 17.62 -6.08
C PRO A 26 0.22 16.13 -6.09
N PHE A 27 -0.22 15.59 -4.95
CA PHE A 27 -0.65 14.21 -4.79
C PHE A 27 -2.11 14.16 -4.37
N VAL A 28 -2.79 13.07 -4.71
CA VAL A 28 -4.16 12.80 -4.29
C VAL A 28 -4.20 11.64 -3.28
N PRO A 29 -5.28 11.51 -2.50
CA PRO A 29 -5.46 10.34 -1.64
C PRO A 29 -5.29 9.03 -2.41
N HIS A 30 -4.61 8.09 -1.78
CA HIS A 30 -4.23 6.75 -2.24
C HIS A 30 -3.06 6.69 -3.21
N ASP A 31 -2.48 7.82 -3.63
CA ASP A 31 -1.23 7.82 -4.38
C ASP A 31 -0.12 7.11 -3.59
N ILE A 32 0.64 6.27 -4.28
CA ILE A 32 1.88 5.67 -3.79
C ILE A 32 3.00 6.60 -4.21
N VAL A 33 3.76 7.08 -3.24
CA VAL A 33 4.88 7.99 -3.44
C VAL A 33 6.20 7.32 -3.06
N LEU A 34 7.22 7.53 -3.89
CA LEU A 34 8.60 7.25 -3.54
C LEU A 34 9.12 8.40 -2.67
N ILE A 35 9.61 8.05 -1.48
CA ILE A 35 10.16 8.98 -0.50
C ILE A 35 11.68 8.85 -0.50
N HIS A 36 12.36 9.97 -0.73
CA HIS A 36 13.80 10.08 -0.82
C HIS A 36 14.34 10.70 0.47
N GLY A 37 14.71 9.86 1.43
CA GLY A 37 15.41 10.25 2.65
C GLY A 37 16.90 9.94 2.57
N LYS A 38 17.44 9.28 3.60
CA LYS A 38 18.79 8.70 3.56
C LYS A 38 18.83 7.46 2.65
N GLN A 39 17.72 6.76 2.57
CA GLN A 39 17.45 5.69 1.61
C GLN A 39 16.07 5.90 1.00
N TYR A 40 15.74 5.07 0.02
CA TYR A 40 14.47 5.09 -0.69
C TYR A 40 13.49 4.15 -0.01
N PHE A 41 12.24 4.57 0.12
CA PHE A 41 11.13 3.76 0.57
C PHE A 41 9.82 4.33 0.03
N ILE A 42 8.74 3.57 0.07
CA ILE A 42 7.43 4.03 -0.40
C ILE A 42 6.54 4.49 0.76
N GLY A 43 5.60 5.36 0.43
CA GLY A 43 4.49 5.70 1.30
C GLY A 43 3.19 5.82 0.54
N THR A 44 2.06 5.62 1.21
CA THR A 44 0.73 5.86 0.69
C THR A 44 0.20 7.19 1.22
N ILE A 45 -0.21 8.08 0.32
CA ILE A 45 -0.87 9.34 0.67
C ILE A 45 -2.28 9.03 1.16
N LEU A 46 -2.61 9.45 2.38
CA LEU A 46 -3.97 9.33 2.92
C LEU A 46 -4.73 10.64 2.81
N LYS A 47 -4.03 11.77 3.00
CA LYS A 47 -4.59 13.12 2.91
C LYS A 47 -3.50 14.14 2.58
N VAL A 48 -3.86 15.17 1.81
CA VAL A 48 -2.99 16.32 1.54
C VAL A 48 -3.73 17.60 1.92
N GLU A 49 -3.07 18.46 2.67
CA GLU A 49 -3.51 19.79 3.06
C GLU A 49 -2.40 20.81 2.75
N PRO A 50 -2.66 22.14 2.82
CA PRO A 50 -1.59 23.12 2.74
C PRO A 50 -0.55 22.87 3.84
N GLU A 51 0.71 22.67 3.45
CA GLU A 51 1.86 22.46 4.37
C GLU A 51 1.78 21.20 5.24
N GLN A 52 0.81 20.31 5.00
CA GLN A 52 0.64 19.07 5.76
C GLN A 52 0.24 17.91 4.85
N ALA A 53 0.68 16.71 5.18
CA ALA A 53 0.25 15.50 4.50
C ALA A 53 0.24 14.33 5.47
N LEU A 54 -0.84 13.55 5.42
CA LEU A 54 -0.94 12.30 6.14
C LEU A 54 -0.46 11.18 5.23
N VAL A 55 0.59 10.49 5.64
CA VAL A 55 1.17 9.37 4.91
C VAL A 55 1.19 8.10 5.75
N ARG A 56 1.00 6.96 5.13
CA ARG A 56 1.26 5.65 5.73
C ARG A 56 2.53 5.09 5.12
N ILE A 57 3.49 4.73 5.97
CA ILE A 57 4.77 4.12 5.59
C ILE A 57 5.01 2.87 6.44
N ASN A 58 5.93 2.02 6.01
CA ASN A 58 6.42 0.96 6.90
C ASN A 58 7.10 1.62 8.13
N PRO A 59 6.72 1.25 9.38
CA PRO A 59 7.26 1.86 10.59
C PRO A 59 8.79 1.80 10.72
N GLU A 60 9.45 0.87 10.03
CA GLU A 60 10.92 0.78 10.02
C GLU A 60 11.60 2.01 9.39
N TYR A 61 10.87 2.82 8.61
CA TYR A 61 11.38 4.03 7.97
C TYR A 61 10.97 5.33 8.68
N GLU A 62 10.38 5.26 9.88
CA GLU A 62 9.91 6.43 10.64
C GLU A 62 11.01 7.48 10.86
N ASP A 63 12.24 7.04 11.19
CA ASP A 63 13.38 7.90 11.46
C ASP A 63 13.88 8.69 10.23
N GLN A 64 13.36 8.36 9.04
CA GLN A 64 13.73 8.98 7.78
C GLN A 64 12.81 10.11 7.36
N LEU A 65 11.66 10.28 8.01
CA LEU A 65 10.75 11.41 7.79
C LEU A 65 11.26 12.68 8.50
N ALA A 66 12.51 13.06 8.25
CA ALA A 66 13.14 14.20 8.91
C ALA A 66 14.08 14.95 7.96
N GLY A 67 14.21 16.26 8.19
CA GLY A 67 15.07 17.12 7.39
C GLY A 67 14.49 17.38 6.00
N SER A 68 15.36 17.45 4.98
CA SER A 68 14.94 17.62 3.59
C SER A 68 14.68 16.26 2.97
N ILE A 69 13.48 16.03 2.47
CA ILE A 69 13.10 14.79 1.79
C ILE A 69 12.54 15.07 0.39
N GLY A 70 12.81 14.16 -0.53
CA GLY A 70 12.18 14.13 -1.84
C GLY A 70 10.91 13.29 -1.83
N LEU A 71 9.94 13.69 -2.64
CA LEU A 71 8.69 12.98 -2.88
C LEU A 71 8.44 12.91 -4.38
N GLU A 72 8.22 11.71 -4.89
CA GLU A 72 7.92 11.45 -6.30
C GLU A 72 6.70 10.53 -6.40
N LEU A 73 5.80 10.77 -7.35
CA LEU A 73 4.70 9.86 -7.58
C LEU A 73 5.25 8.55 -8.16
N ALA A 74 5.13 7.45 -7.43
CA ALA A 74 5.50 6.13 -7.94
C ALA A 74 4.34 5.53 -8.73
N PHE A 75 3.12 5.64 -8.20
CA PHE A 75 1.94 5.02 -8.79
C PHE A 75 0.64 5.60 -8.23
N SER A 76 -0.43 5.65 -9.04
CA SER A 76 -1.77 6.05 -8.58
C SER A 76 -2.78 4.91 -8.76
N PRO A 77 -3.08 4.14 -7.70
CA PRO A 77 -3.99 2.98 -7.78
C PRO A 77 -5.38 3.31 -8.33
N THR A 78 -5.98 4.42 -7.90
CA THR A 78 -7.33 4.82 -8.32
C THR A 78 -7.40 5.24 -9.79
N VAL A 79 -6.27 5.64 -10.38
CA VAL A 79 -6.17 5.97 -11.81
C VAL A 79 -5.84 4.74 -12.66
N SER A 80 -4.98 3.85 -12.14
CA SER A 80 -4.36 2.80 -12.95
C SER A 80 -4.90 1.40 -12.73
N ILE A 81 -5.64 1.16 -11.65
CA ILE A 81 -6.20 -0.14 -11.32
C ILE A 81 -7.73 -0.09 -11.48
N GLN A 82 -8.23 -0.82 -12.46
CA GLN A 82 -9.67 -1.01 -12.62
C GLN A 82 -10.22 -1.76 -11.41
N GLY A 83 -11.10 -1.12 -10.65
CA GLY A 83 -11.71 -1.69 -9.43
C GLY A 83 -11.06 -1.23 -8.12
N ALA A 84 -10.03 -0.38 -8.15
CA ALA A 84 -9.46 0.22 -6.94
C ALA A 84 -10.49 1.02 -6.12
N ASP A 85 -11.41 1.73 -6.78
CA ASP A 85 -12.45 2.49 -6.08
C ASP A 85 -13.34 1.59 -5.19
N SER A 86 -13.64 0.36 -5.62
CA SER A 86 -14.41 -0.58 -4.81
C SER A 86 -13.63 -1.07 -3.58
N ILE A 87 -12.30 -1.17 -3.69
CA ILE A 87 -11.42 -1.48 -2.55
C ILE A 87 -11.46 -0.31 -1.56
N VAL A 88 -11.27 0.92 -2.06
CA VAL A 88 -11.30 2.15 -1.26
C VAL A 88 -12.67 2.35 -0.62
N GLU A 89 -13.78 2.08 -1.31
CA GLU A 89 -15.12 2.21 -0.74
C GLU A 89 -15.35 1.26 0.44
N LYS A 90 -14.81 0.04 0.33
CA LYS A 90 -14.94 -0.99 1.36
C LYS A 90 -14.01 -0.77 2.55
N LEU A 91 -12.76 -0.41 2.30
CA LEU A 91 -11.72 -0.30 3.32
C LEU A 91 -11.47 1.15 3.77
N GLY A 92 -11.98 2.15 3.07
CA GLY A 92 -11.66 3.56 3.29
C GLY A 92 -10.31 4.01 2.70
N TYR A 93 -9.49 3.08 2.20
CA TYR A 93 -8.20 3.35 1.56
C TYR A 93 -7.76 2.20 0.65
N PHE A 94 -6.75 2.44 -0.18
CA PHE A 94 -6.09 1.37 -0.95
C PHE A 94 -4.95 0.78 -0.10
N PRO A 95 -5.00 -0.50 0.29
CA PRO A 95 -4.05 -1.07 1.23
C PRO A 95 -2.66 -1.26 0.60
N PRO A 96 -1.57 -1.17 1.39
CA PRO A 96 -0.21 -1.40 0.91
C PRO A 96 0.18 -2.90 0.88
N PHE A 97 -0.73 -3.78 1.32
CA PHE A 97 -0.55 -5.24 1.34
C PHE A 97 0.62 -5.79 2.16
N HIS A 98 1.07 -5.04 3.18
CA HIS A 98 2.14 -5.49 4.07
C HIS A 98 1.73 -6.68 4.93
N TYR A 99 2.55 -7.73 4.98
CA TYR A 99 2.34 -8.95 5.77
C TYR A 99 1.05 -9.72 5.42
N ASP A 100 0.48 -9.44 4.24
CA ASP A 100 -0.71 -10.13 3.76
C ASP A 100 -0.34 -11.44 3.06
N ARG A 101 -1.29 -12.40 3.03
CA ARG A 101 -1.02 -13.75 2.53
C ARG A 101 -1.55 -13.94 1.13
N ILE A 102 -0.71 -14.38 0.21
CA ILE A 102 -1.15 -14.90 -1.10
C ILE A 102 -1.74 -16.30 -0.88
N THR A 103 -3.04 -16.44 -1.12
CA THR A 103 -3.79 -17.69 -0.92
C THR A 103 -4.04 -18.44 -2.23
N ALA A 104 -4.00 -17.74 -3.36
CA ALA A 104 -4.02 -18.34 -4.68
C ALA A 104 -3.17 -17.52 -5.65
N ALA A 105 -2.43 -18.20 -6.51
CA ALA A 105 -1.69 -17.59 -7.60
C ALA A 105 -1.85 -18.44 -8.86
N ASN A 106 -2.10 -17.80 -10.00
CA ASN A 106 -2.13 -18.42 -11.30
C ASN A 106 -1.30 -17.57 -12.27
N MET A 107 -0.41 -18.20 -13.02
CA MET A 107 0.52 -17.54 -13.92
C MET A 107 0.43 -18.21 -15.28
N THR A 108 -0.06 -17.46 -16.26
CA THR A 108 -0.01 -17.83 -17.69
C THR A 108 1.07 -16.99 -18.37
N LYS A 109 1.21 -17.16 -19.68
CA LYS A 109 2.17 -16.41 -20.48
C LYS A 109 1.92 -14.90 -20.46
N ASP A 110 0.66 -14.49 -20.40
CA ASP A 110 0.18 -13.13 -20.65
C ASP A 110 -0.70 -12.57 -19.52
N GLN A 111 -0.93 -13.36 -18.47
CA GLN A 111 -1.72 -12.97 -17.33
C GLN A 111 -1.15 -13.57 -16.05
N ILE A 112 -1.18 -12.77 -14.99
CA ILE A 112 -0.92 -13.24 -13.63
C ILE A 112 -2.14 -12.88 -12.78
N THR A 113 -2.60 -13.81 -11.96
CA THR A 113 -3.69 -13.59 -11.02
C THR A 113 -3.22 -13.94 -9.62
N LEU A 114 -3.37 -13.01 -8.68
CA LEU A 114 -3.02 -13.19 -7.27
C LEU A 114 -4.24 -12.91 -6.40
N THR A 115 -4.59 -13.83 -5.50
CA THR A 115 -5.57 -13.58 -4.44
C THR A 115 -4.84 -13.41 -3.12
N ILE A 116 -5.02 -12.25 -2.51
CA ILE A 116 -4.35 -11.83 -1.29
C ILE A 116 -5.40 -11.74 -0.18
N LYS A 117 -5.26 -12.53 0.88
CA LYS A 117 -6.06 -12.41 2.09
C LYS A 117 -5.44 -11.31 2.96
N LEU A 118 -6.25 -10.29 3.25
CA LEU A 118 -5.83 -9.14 4.03
C LEU A 118 -5.70 -9.54 5.51
N SER A 119 -4.58 -9.16 6.11
CA SER A 119 -4.32 -9.24 7.54
C SER A 119 -5.20 -8.24 8.30
N TYR A 120 -5.32 -8.43 9.61
CA TYR A 120 -6.03 -7.48 10.46
C TYR A 120 -5.40 -6.09 10.40
N ALA A 121 -4.08 -5.95 10.23
CA ALA A 121 -3.44 -4.65 10.09
C ALA A 121 -3.88 -3.93 8.80
N SER A 122 -4.11 -4.68 7.72
CA SER A 122 -4.67 -4.15 6.47
C SER A 122 -6.17 -3.86 6.55
N VAL A 123 -6.93 -4.55 7.42
CA VAL A 123 -8.40 -4.42 7.50
C VAL A 123 -8.89 -3.49 8.62
N LEU A 124 -8.21 -3.40 9.77
CA LEU A 124 -8.68 -2.70 10.98
C LEU A 124 -8.67 -1.16 10.87
N VAL A 125 -8.56 -0.63 9.67
CA VAL A 125 -8.78 0.79 9.42
C VAL A 125 -9.94 0.88 8.43
N PRO A 126 -11.20 0.97 8.91
CA PRO A 126 -12.08 1.94 8.28
C PRO A 126 -12.92 2.77 9.26
N LYS A 127 -13.06 4.05 8.86
CA LYS A 127 -14.10 5.04 9.18
C LYS A 127 -14.09 5.64 10.60
N SER A 128 -13.42 6.79 10.74
CA SER A 128 -14.19 7.98 11.11
C SER A 128 -13.58 9.29 10.59
N PRO A 129 -14.39 10.25 10.10
CA PRO A 129 -13.96 11.61 9.76
C PRO A 129 -13.72 12.49 11.00
N ASP A 130 -13.98 11.98 12.20
CA ASP A 130 -13.92 12.77 13.42
C ASP A 130 -12.60 12.57 14.18
N LEU A 131 -11.91 13.70 14.30
CA LEU A 131 -10.73 13.95 15.10
C LEU A 131 -11.06 13.81 16.59
N GLU A 132 -11.11 12.60 17.14
CA GLU A 132 -10.84 12.43 18.58
C GLU A 132 -9.76 11.36 18.81
N PRO A 133 -8.73 11.67 19.63
CA PRO A 133 -7.63 10.75 19.92
C PRO A 133 -8.07 9.70 20.93
N SER A 134 -8.04 8.42 20.54
CA SER A 134 -7.94 7.33 21.51
C SER A 134 -6.48 7.18 21.94
N ALA A 135 -6.25 7.08 23.25
CA ALA A 135 -4.93 7.06 23.88
C ALA A 135 -4.31 5.67 24.00
N GLU A 136 -4.86 4.67 23.32
CA GLU A 136 -4.38 3.29 23.42
C GLU A 136 -3.55 2.93 22.19
N ALA A 137 -2.33 2.45 22.44
CA ALA A 137 -1.46 1.90 21.39
C ALA A 137 -2.16 0.71 20.72
N PRO A 138 -1.98 0.50 19.40
CA PRO A 138 -2.60 -0.62 18.71
C PRO A 138 -2.00 -1.93 19.26
N VAL A 139 -2.79 -2.67 20.03
CA VAL A 139 -2.48 -4.03 20.45
C VAL A 139 -2.75 -4.92 19.25
N ILE A 140 -1.70 -5.54 18.68
CA ILE A 140 -1.84 -6.62 17.71
C ILE A 140 -2.59 -7.75 18.42
N PRO A 141 -3.83 -8.09 18.04
CA PRO A 141 -4.54 -9.17 18.72
C PRO A 141 -3.85 -10.50 18.44
N GLU A 142 -3.37 -11.20 19.47
CA GLU A 142 -2.81 -12.56 19.36
C GLU A 142 -3.86 -13.60 18.94
N ALA A 143 -5.14 -13.25 18.94
CA ALA A 143 -6.23 -14.07 18.47
C ALA A 143 -7.21 -13.25 17.62
N PRO A 144 -7.77 -13.85 16.55
CA PRO A 144 -8.75 -13.17 15.72
C PRO A 144 -9.99 -12.83 16.54
N VAL A 145 -10.30 -11.53 16.64
CA VAL A 145 -11.59 -11.06 17.14
C VAL A 145 -12.66 -11.64 16.21
N LYS A 146 -13.58 -12.42 16.78
CA LYS A 146 -14.55 -13.26 16.05
C LYS A 146 -15.52 -12.49 15.13
N ASP A 147 -15.57 -11.17 15.21
CA ASP A 147 -16.61 -10.36 14.57
C ASP A 147 -16.06 -9.27 13.61
N VAL A 148 -14.77 -9.31 13.26
CA VAL A 148 -14.22 -8.37 12.25
C VAL A 148 -14.31 -9.02 10.87
N PRO A 149 -14.96 -8.37 9.89
CA PRO A 149 -15.06 -8.90 8.53
C PRO A 149 -13.67 -9.08 7.95
N ARG A 150 -13.42 -10.24 7.33
CA ARG A 150 -12.16 -10.53 6.64
C ARG A 150 -12.33 -10.24 5.16
N TYR A 151 -11.31 -9.70 4.53
CA TYR A 151 -11.35 -9.40 3.10
C TYR A 151 -10.23 -10.12 2.35
N ALA A 152 -10.50 -10.42 1.09
CA ALA A 152 -9.48 -10.78 0.12
C ALA A 152 -9.56 -9.85 -1.09
N VAL A 153 -8.40 -9.47 -1.62
CA VAL A 153 -8.28 -8.75 -2.88
C VAL A 153 -7.69 -9.69 -3.92
N THR A 154 -8.35 -9.81 -5.06
CA THR A 154 -7.82 -10.53 -6.21
C THR A 154 -7.35 -9.54 -7.25
N PHE A 155 -6.05 -9.56 -7.55
CA PHE A 155 -5.46 -8.85 -8.67
C PHE A 155 -5.41 -9.74 -9.91
N THR A 156 -5.77 -9.16 -11.06
CA THR A 156 -5.53 -9.74 -12.39
C THR A 156 -4.68 -8.77 -13.19
N PHE A 157 -3.44 -9.15 -13.44
CA PHE A 157 -2.45 -8.43 -14.23
C PHE A 157 -2.54 -8.89 -15.69
N LEU A 158 -2.69 -7.96 -16.62
CA LEU A 158 -2.95 -8.20 -18.03
C LEU A 158 -1.75 -7.84 -18.91
N GLU A 159 -1.59 -8.59 -20.00
CA GLU A 159 -0.46 -8.44 -20.94
C GLU A 159 0.89 -8.50 -20.21
N THR A 160 1.03 -9.48 -19.32
CA THR A 160 2.23 -9.59 -18.49
C THR A 160 3.44 -10.01 -19.33
N LYS A 161 4.62 -9.50 -18.99
CA LYS A 161 5.91 -9.88 -19.61
C LYS A 161 7.06 -9.79 -18.61
N GLU A 162 8.19 -10.38 -18.98
CA GLU A 162 9.45 -10.30 -18.22
C GLU A 162 9.32 -10.76 -16.76
N HIS A 163 8.63 -11.89 -16.54
CA HIS A 163 8.41 -12.41 -15.19
C HIS A 163 9.68 -13.06 -14.64
N VAL A 164 10.15 -12.56 -13.51
CA VAL A 164 11.18 -13.19 -12.69
C VAL A 164 10.55 -13.48 -11.34
N LEU A 165 9.86 -14.62 -11.23
CA LEU A 165 9.12 -15.01 -10.03
C LEU A 165 9.66 -16.31 -9.42
N THR A 166 9.71 -16.37 -8.10
CA THR A 166 9.96 -17.62 -7.38
C THR A 166 8.73 -18.53 -7.45
N PRO A 167 8.89 -19.85 -7.23
CA PRO A 167 7.75 -20.76 -7.15
C PRO A 167 6.82 -20.42 -5.97
N VAL A 168 5.54 -20.75 -6.10
CA VAL A 168 4.57 -20.69 -5.01
C VAL A 168 4.90 -21.76 -3.97
N GLU A 169 4.99 -21.35 -2.70
CA GLU A 169 5.24 -22.26 -1.58
C GLU A 169 3.96 -22.55 -0.77
N THR A 170 4.10 -23.34 0.31
CA THR A 170 2.96 -23.63 1.23
C THR A 170 2.50 -22.36 1.96
N GLU A 171 3.44 -21.47 2.27
CA GLU A 171 3.19 -20.15 2.82
C GLU A 171 3.80 -19.09 1.90
N ASN A 172 3.00 -18.10 1.53
CA ASN A 172 3.42 -16.99 0.68
C ASN A 172 2.98 -15.70 1.37
N ILE A 173 3.90 -15.08 2.11
CA ILE A 173 3.64 -13.91 2.94
C ILE A 173 4.35 -12.73 2.30
N ILE A 174 3.57 -11.73 1.92
CA ILE A 174 4.07 -10.51 1.31
C ILE A 174 4.77 -9.69 2.39
N LEU A 175 6.01 -9.29 2.15
CA LEU A 175 6.62 -8.19 2.89
C LEU A 175 6.04 -6.87 2.37
N GLN A 176 6.06 -6.68 1.05
CA GLN A 176 5.55 -5.49 0.37
C GLN A 176 5.11 -5.81 -1.06
N LEU A 177 4.04 -5.16 -1.53
CA LEU A 177 3.59 -5.24 -2.92
C LEU A 177 3.66 -3.84 -3.54
N ASP A 178 4.59 -3.67 -4.47
CA ASP A 178 4.88 -2.38 -5.08
C ASP A 178 4.39 -2.29 -6.51
N PHE A 179 3.93 -1.09 -6.86
CA PHE A 179 3.52 -0.71 -8.20
C PHE A 179 4.30 0.53 -8.59
N ARG A 180 4.82 0.55 -9.81
CA ARG A 180 5.54 1.70 -10.37
C ARG A 180 5.23 1.86 -11.84
N TYR A 181 5.13 3.10 -12.31
CA TYR A 181 5.08 3.36 -13.75
C TYR A 181 6.44 3.12 -14.39
N GLU A 182 6.46 2.43 -15.53
CA GLU A 182 7.66 2.19 -16.32
C GLU A 182 7.32 2.39 -17.81
N GLU A 183 7.60 3.59 -18.30
CA GLU A 183 7.23 4.04 -19.65
C GLU A 183 5.73 3.83 -19.97
N ALA A 184 5.41 2.85 -20.82
CA ALA A 184 4.05 2.51 -21.25
C ALA A 184 3.47 1.31 -20.48
N ASP A 185 4.26 0.71 -19.59
CA ASP A 185 3.89 -0.44 -18.78
C ASP A 185 3.92 -0.07 -17.28
N MET A 186 3.59 -1.04 -16.45
CA MET A 186 3.64 -0.95 -14.99
C MET A 186 4.50 -2.09 -14.47
N VAL A 187 5.47 -1.76 -13.62
CA VAL A 187 6.26 -2.73 -12.86
C VAL A 187 5.47 -3.11 -11.61
N VAL A 188 5.42 -4.41 -11.35
CA VAL A 188 4.88 -4.97 -10.11
C VAL A 188 5.98 -5.76 -9.44
N ASP A 189 6.35 -5.34 -8.24
CA ASP A 189 7.33 -6.04 -7.41
C ASP A 189 6.64 -6.68 -6.20
N ILE A 190 6.93 -7.96 -5.99
CA ILE A 190 6.45 -8.75 -4.85
C ILE A 190 7.66 -9.05 -3.99
N ASP A 191 7.84 -8.26 -2.93
CA ASP A 191 8.78 -8.60 -1.88
C ASP A 191 8.09 -9.53 -0.89
N ALA A 192 8.72 -10.65 -0.58
CA ALA A 192 8.15 -11.66 0.30
C ALA A 192 8.96 -11.83 1.58
N LEU A 193 8.24 -11.98 2.69
CA LEU A 193 8.80 -12.53 3.91
C LEU A 193 9.03 -14.04 3.75
N SER A 194 8.16 -14.72 3.01
CA SER A 194 8.29 -16.13 2.63
C SER A 194 7.53 -16.46 1.35
N GLY A 195 8.02 -17.44 0.57
CA GLY A 195 7.35 -17.97 -0.62
C GLY A 195 7.50 -17.12 -1.88
N LEU A 196 6.39 -16.90 -2.58
CA LEU A 196 6.31 -16.20 -3.87
C LEU A 196 6.82 -14.75 -3.77
N SER A 197 7.88 -14.44 -4.52
CA SER A 197 8.48 -13.13 -4.68
C SER A 197 8.96 -12.91 -6.11
N GLY A 198 9.29 -11.67 -6.44
CA GLY A 198 9.94 -11.30 -7.70
C GLY A 198 9.26 -10.13 -8.40
N SER A 199 9.51 -9.98 -9.70
CA SER A 199 9.09 -8.80 -10.47
C SER A 199 8.53 -9.17 -11.83
N PHE A 200 7.60 -8.37 -12.34
CA PHE A 200 7.10 -8.46 -13.70
C PHE A 200 6.53 -7.13 -14.21
N LEU A 201 6.40 -7.03 -15.53
CA LEU A 201 5.72 -5.92 -16.20
C LEU A 201 4.29 -6.31 -16.60
N CYS A 202 3.37 -5.35 -16.59
CA CYS A 202 2.01 -5.50 -17.11
C CYS A 202 1.47 -4.19 -17.69
N ARG A 203 0.42 -4.27 -18.52
CA ARG A 203 -0.23 -3.08 -19.13
C ARG A 203 -1.58 -2.74 -18.54
N GLY A 204 -2.18 -3.68 -17.82
CA GLY A 204 -3.46 -3.48 -17.18
C GLY A 204 -3.53 -4.20 -15.86
N ILE A 205 -4.15 -3.58 -14.87
CA ILE A 205 -4.40 -4.19 -13.57
C ILE A 205 -5.89 -4.09 -13.29
N ARG A 206 -6.50 -5.22 -12.95
CA ARG A 206 -7.84 -5.28 -12.39
C ARG A 206 -7.75 -5.77 -10.96
N ALA A 207 -8.58 -5.22 -10.08
CA ALA A 207 -8.65 -5.66 -8.71
C ALA A 207 -10.11 -5.83 -8.26
N GLU A 208 -10.37 -6.88 -7.50
CA GLU A 208 -11.68 -7.17 -6.93
C GLU A 208 -11.53 -7.44 -5.43
N ILE A 209 -12.33 -6.77 -4.59
CA ILE A 209 -12.43 -7.08 -3.16
C ILE A 209 -13.62 -7.99 -2.87
N LYS A 210 -13.40 -9.00 -2.03
CA LYS A 210 -14.44 -9.91 -1.54
C LYS A 210 -14.37 -10.01 -0.03
N GLU A 211 -15.54 -9.96 0.60
CA GLU A 211 -15.69 -10.30 2.01
C GLU A 211 -15.67 -11.82 2.16
N LEU A 212 -14.89 -12.32 3.12
CA LEU A 212 -14.73 -13.73 3.41
C LEU A 212 -15.70 -14.09 4.54
N ASN A 213 -16.71 -14.88 4.21
CA ASN A 213 -17.60 -15.48 5.21
C ASN A 213 -16.90 -16.73 5.76
N GLU A 214 -16.61 -16.76 7.06
CA GLU A 214 -16.07 -17.93 7.76
C GLU A 214 -17.18 -18.77 8.42
#